data_AF-A0A1H0VT39-F1
#
_entry.id   AF-A0A1H0VT39-F1
#
_cell.length_a   1.000
_cell.length_b   1.000
_cell.length_c   1.000
_cell.angle_alpha   90.00
_cell.angle_beta   90.00
_cell.angle_gamma   90.00
#
_symmetry.space_group_name_H-M   'P 1'
#
loop_
_entity.id
_entity.type
_entity.pdbx_description
1 polymer ?
#
loop_
_entity_poly.entity_id
_entity_poly.type
_entity_poly.pdbx_seq_one_letter_code
_entity_poly.pdbx_strand_id
1 'polypeptide(L)'
;MVTSYAGRLGMWLAHEQWKLEQASYDIPARRASPRQCAELAGVLQRLSDELRDYAAGLAFSGGRPPGAGSIDPDELGGRGEAE
;
A
#
# COMPACT_ATOMS: atom_id res chain seq x y z
N MET A 1 4.12 16.84 1.79
CA MET A 1 3.01 15.98 1.35
C MET A 1 3.12 14.68 2.13
N VAL A 2 2.27 14.42 3.13
CA VAL A 2 2.31 13.16 3.89
C VAL A 2 1.69 12.10 3.00
N THR A 3 2.47 11.13 2.52
CA THR A 3 1.93 10.08 1.64
C THR A 3 0.98 9.20 2.45
N SER A 4 -0.20 8.89 1.89
CA SER A 4 -1.23 8.08 2.57
C SER A 4 -0.72 6.66 2.85
N TYR A 5 -1.35 5.93 3.78
CA TYR A 5 -0.99 4.53 4.03
C TYR A 5 -1.08 3.69 2.73
N ALA A 6 -2.14 3.87 1.95
CA ALA A 6 -2.29 3.25 0.64
C ALA A 6 -1.14 3.62 -0.33
N GLY A 7 -0.71 4.88 -0.34
CA GLY A 7 0.42 5.33 -1.15
C GLY A 7 1.74 4.68 -0.75
N ARG A 8 2.01 4.53 0.56
CA ARG A 8 3.19 3.79 1.06
C ARG A 8 3.14 2.33 0.67
N LEU A 9 2.00 1.68 0.86
CA LEU A 9 1.82 0.27 0.54
C LEU A 9 2.02 0.03 -0.97
N GLY A 10 1.44 0.87 -1.82
CA GLY A 10 1.64 0.81 -3.27
C GLY A 10 3.10 0.98 -3.68
N MET A 11 3.81 1.94 -3.10
CA MET A 11 5.24 2.15 -3.37
C MET A 11 6.10 0.97 -2.91
N TRP A 12 5.77 0.37 -1.76
CA TRP A 12 6.48 -0.80 -1.25
C TRP A 12 6.25 -2.03 -2.13
N LEU A 13 5.00 -2.31 -2.52
CA LEU A 13 4.67 -3.39 -3.46
C LEU A 13 5.45 -3.26 -4.77
N ALA A 14 5.51 -2.05 -5.34
CA ALA A 14 6.26 -1.78 -6.56
C ALA A 14 7.77 -1.99 -6.37
N HIS A 15 8.32 -1.59 -5.21
CA HIS A 15 9.73 -1.81 -4.90
C HIS A 15 10.09 -3.31 -4.78
N GLU A 16 9.23 -4.10 -4.14
CA GLU A 16 9.49 -5.53 -3.93
C GLU A 16 9.21 -6.38 -5.18
N GLN A 17 8.41 -5.87 -6.13
CA GLN A 17 8.14 -6.56 -7.41
C GLN A 17 9.44 -6.93 -8.15
N TRP A 18 10.43 -6.03 -8.17
CA TRP A 18 11.72 -6.29 -8.81
C TRP A 18 12.48 -7.44 -8.13
N LYS A 19 12.44 -7.55 -6.80
CA LYS A 19 13.10 -8.66 -6.08
C LYS A 19 12.43 -10.00 -6.38
N LEU A 20 11.10 -10.00 -6.49
CA LEU A 20 10.34 -11.20 -6.87
C LEU A 20 10.66 -11.63 -8.31
N GLU A 21 10.74 -10.68 -9.22
CA GLU A 21 11.13 -10.92 -10.60
C GLU A 21 12.52 -11.54 -10.68
N GLN A 22 13.52 -10.96 -10.02
CA GLN A 22 14.87 -11.53 -9.95
C GLN A 22 14.88 -12.95 -9.39
N ALA A 23 14.18 -13.20 -8.28
CA ALA A 23 14.10 -14.51 -7.67
C ALA A 23 13.49 -15.57 -8.60
N SER A 24 12.53 -15.17 -9.45
CA SER A 24 11.92 -16.06 -10.44
C SER A 24 12.91 -16.57 -11.49
N TYR A 25 13.98 -15.81 -11.75
CA TYR A 25 15.09 -16.23 -12.61
C TYR A 25 16.18 -16.99 -11.84
N ASP A 26 16.53 -16.55 -10.64
CA ASP A 26 17.69 -17.09 -9.91
C ASP A 26 17.44 -18.43 -9.23
N ILE A 27 16.20 -18.69 -8.78
CA ILE A 27 15.83 -19.98 -8.18
C ILE A 27 15.99 -21.15 -9.17
N PRO A 28 15.38 -21.14 -10.37
CA PRO A 28 15.56 -22.25 -11.33
C PRO A 28 17.00 -22.34 -11.85
N ALA A 29 17.72 -21.22 -11.92
CA ALA A 29 19.14 -21.18 -12.27
C ALA A 29 20.07 -21.68 -11.13
N ARG A 30 19.54 -22.05 -9.96
CA ARG A 30 20.30 -22.44 -8.75
C ARG A 30 21.31 -21.38 -8.29
N ARG A 31 21.00 -20.10 -8.52
CA ARG A 31 21.82 -18.95 -8.09
C ARG A 31 21.32 -18.31 -6.80
N ALA A 32 20.07 -18.58 -6.40
CA ALA A 32 19.52 -18.12 -5.13
C ALA A 32 20.10 -18.92 -3.96
N SER A 33 20.68 -18.21 -2.98
CA SER A 33 21.16 -18.81 -1.73
C SER A 33 20.01 -19.09 -0.76
N PRO A 34 20.17 -20.03 0.20
CA PRO A 34 19.16 -20.29 1.23
C PRO A 34 18.78 -19.03 2.03
N ARG A 35 19.76 -18.15 2.30
CA ARG A 35 19.56 -16.88 2.98
C ARG A 35 18.68 -15.93 2.16
N GLN A 36 18.95 -15.78 0.87
CA GLN A 36 18.13 -14.94 -0.01
C GLN A 36 16.69 -15.45 -0.10
N CYS A 37 16.48 -16.77 -0.14
CA CYS A 37 15.14 -17.36 -0.11
C CYS A 37 14.41 -17.04 1.21
N ALA A 38 15.10 -17.15 2.35
CA ALA A 38 14.52 -16.84 3.66
C ALA A 38 14.19 -15.35 3.81
N GLU A 39 15.07 -14.46 3.35
CA GLU A 39 14.85 -13.01 3.36
C GLU A 39 13.65 -12.62 2.47
N LEU A 40 13.56 -13.17 1.26
CA LEU A 40 12.42 -12.94 0.37
C LEU A 40 11.10 -13.44 0.97
N ALA A 41 11.10 -14.63 1.58
CA ALA A 41 9.92 -15.16 2.27
C ALA A 41 9.46 -14.23 3.40
N GLY A 42 10.40 -13.70 4.19
CA GLY A 42 10.10 -12.73 5.24
C GLY A 42 9.48 -11.43 4.72
N VAL A 43 9.96 -10.92 3.58
CA VAL A 43 9.38 -9.74 2.91
C VAL A 43 7.96 -10.04 2.44
N LEU A 44 7.74 -11.18 1.76
CA LEU A 44 6.43 -11.58 1.26
C LEU A 44 5.40 -11.76 2.37
N GLN A 45 5.82 -12.32 3.52
CA GLN A 45 4.96 -12.43 4.69
C GLN A 45 4.52 -11.06 5.18
N ARG A 46 5.44 -10.10 5.34
CA ARG A 46 5.11 -8.74 5.78
C ARG A 46 4.17 -8.03 4.81
N LEU A 47 4.41 -8.12 3.51
CA LEU A 47 3.50 -7.56 2.49
C LEU A 47 2.11 -8.19 2.59
N SER A 48 2.03 -9.50 2.83
CA SER A 48 0.75 -10.19 3.00
C SER A 48 0.01 -9.68 4.24
N ASP A 49 0.71 -9.40 5.33
CA ASP A 49 0.12 -8.87 6.55
C ASP A 49 -0.40 -7.44 6.35
N GLU A 50 0.40 -6.56 5.73
CA GLU A 50 -0.02 -5.19 5.41
C GLU A 50 -1.23 -5.14 4.46
N LEU A 51 -1.30 -6.04 3.47
CA LEU A 51 -2.45 -6.15 2.58
C LEU A 51 -3.72 -6.57 3.33
N ARG A 52 -3.60 -7.49 4.30
CA ARG A 52 -4.73 -7.90 5.16
C ARG A 52 -5.21 -6.75 6.04
N ASP A 53 -4.27 -6.01 6.64
CA ASP A 53 -4.60 -4.85 7.48
C ASP A 53 -5.26 -3.73 6.66
N TYR A 54 -4.75 -3.46 5.46
CA TYR A 54 -5.38 -2.51 4.53
C TYR A 54 -6.80 -2.96 4.15
N ALA A 55 -6.99 -4.23 3.80
CA ALA A 55 -8.30 -4.78 3.46
C ALA A 55 -9.28 -4.72 4.64
N ALA A 56 -8.83 -5.03 5.85
CA ALA A 56 -9.64 -4.87 7.06
C ALA A 56 -10.05 -3.41 7.25
N GLY A 57 -9.13 -2.47 7.08
CA GLY A 57 -9.41 -1.03 7.13
C GLY A 57 -10.48 -0.59 6.12
N LEU A 58 -10.46 -1.15 4.91
CA LEU A 58 -11.50 -0.90 3.90
C LEU A 58 -12.86 -1.47 4.30
N ALA A 59 -12.89 -2.67 4.87
CA ALA A 59 -14.13 -3.34 5.30
C ALA A 59 -14.83 -2.59 6.43
N PHE A 60 -14.08 -2.08 7.41
CA PHE A 60 -14.64 -1.30 8.52
C PHE A 60 -15.02 0.14 8.13
N SER A 61 -14.42 0.70 7.07
CA SER A 61 -14.70 2.05 6.57
C SER A 61 -15.83 2.11 5.53
N GLY A 62 -16.61 1.03 5.37
CA GLY A 62 -17.68 0.96 4.37
C GLY A 62 -17.18 1.06 2.93
N GLY A 63 -15.94 0.66 2.65
CA GLY A 63 -15.31 0.74 1.33
C GLY A 63 -14.63 2.08 1.01
N ARG A 64 -14.63 3.06 1.92
CA ARG A 64 -13.91 4.33 1.76
C ARG A 64 -12.46 4.18 2.25
N PRO A 65 -11.43 4.26 1.38
CA PRO A 65 -10.04 4.20 1.84
C PRO A 65 -9.71 5.36 2.79
N PRO A 66 -8.92 5.12 3.86
CA PRO A 66 -8.53 6.15 4.81
C PRO A 66 -7.70 7.23 4.09
N GLY A 67 -8.27 8.43 4.00
CA GLY A 67 -7.68 9.58 3.30
C GLY A 67 -8.56 10.20 2.21
N ALA A 68 -9.69 9.58 1.85
CA ALA A 68 -10.67 10.16 0.91
C ALA A 68 -11.62 11.15 1.62
N GLY A 69 -11.05 12.16 2.30
CA GLY A 69 -11.82 13.35 2.68
C GLY A 69 -12.09 14.16 1.43
N SER A 70 -13.29 14.01 0.85
CA SER A 70 -13.80 15.00 -0.08
C SER A 70 -14.14 16.23 0.75
N ILE A 71 -13.42 17.33 0.51
CA ILE A 71 -13.90 18.64 0.93
C ILE A 71 -15.19 18.87 0.13
N ASP A 72 -16.33 18.95 0.79
CA ASP A 72 -17.58 19.30 0.13
C ASP A 72 -17.46 20.74 -0.42
N PRO A 73 -17.59 20.95 -1.74
CA PRO A 73 -17.46 22.29 -2.32
C PRO A 73 -18.58 23.24 -1.87
N ASP A 74 -19.63 22.74 -1.21
CA ASP A 74 -20.71 23.54 -0.62
C ASP A 74 -20.34 24.21 0.71
N GLU A 75 -19.29 23.78 1.42
CA GLU A 75 -18.84 24.47 2.64
C GLU A 75 -18.08 25.78 2.37
N LEU A 76 -17.71 26.08 1.11
CA LEU A 76 -16.98 27.30 0.75
C LEU A 76 -17.86 28.50 0.38
N GLY A 77 -19.19 28.35 0.32
CA GLY A 77 -20.09 29.37 -0.22
C GLY A 77 -20.91 30.18 0.80
N GLY A 78 -20.88 29.82 2.07
CA GLY A 78 -21.81 30.37 3.07
C GLY A 78 -21.23 31.51 3.92
N ARG A 79 -20.89 32.68 3.35
CA ARG A 79 -20.77 33.91 4.17
C ARG A 79 -20.87 35.20 3.37
N GLY A 80 -22.04 35.86 3.44
CA GLY A 80 -22.14 37.30 3.24
C GLY A 80 -23.45 37.80 2.64
N GLU A 81 -24.56 37.68 3.37
CA GLU A 81 -25.68 38.62 3.25
C GLU A 81 -25.70 39.52 4.50
N ALA A 82 -25.51 40.81 4.28
CA ALA A 82 -25.78 42.01 5.10
C ALA A 82 -24.86 43.10 4.53
N GLU A 83 -25.28 44.25 4.02
CA GLU A 83 -26.49 45.07 4.19
C GLU A 83 -26.64 45.96 2.92
#